data_AF-A0A6L8QE32-F1
#
_entry.id   AF-A0A6L8QE32-F1
#
_cell.length_a   1.000
_cell.length_b   1.000
_cell.length_c   1.000
_cell.angle_alpha   90.00
_cell.angle_beta   90.00
_cell.angle_gamma   90.00
#
_symmetry.space_group_name_H-M   'P 1'
#
loop_
_entity.id
_entity.type
_entity.pdbx_description
1 polymer ?
#
loop_
_entity_poly.entity_id
_entity_poly.type
_entity_poly.pdbx_seq_one_letter_code
_entity_poly.pdbx_strand_id
1 'polypeptide(L)'
;MGEPLRQRGFDAPELHEALSRFWFERFFDSDYLRHDTAAPGAVAFVQAVVERGGFAYYLTARHLPEMGLGTVESLITLGFPYLDGCTTLQLKPSK
;
A
#
# COMPACT_ATOMS: atom_id res chain seq x y z
N MET A 1 -10.72 19.66 2.85
CA MET A 1 -10.75 18.95 1.56
C MET A 1 -12.22 18.79 1.21
N GLY A 2 -12.69 19.27 0.05
CA GLY A 2 -14.12 19.24 -0.30
C GLY A 2 -14.59 17.83 -0.69
N GLU A 3 -15.86 17.51 -0.44
CA GLU A 3 -16.50 16.24 -0.80
C GLU A 3 -16.46 16.04 -2.33
N PRO A 4 -15.65 15.10 -2.88
CA PRO A 4 -15.44 14.98 -4.32
C PRO A 4 -16.73 14.67 -5.09
N LEU A 5 -17.68 13.96 -4.46
CA LEU A 5 -18.98 13.62 -5.06
C LEU A 5 -19.86 14.86 -5.27
N ARG A 6 -19.91 15.78 -4.30
CA ARG A 6 -20.61 17.08 -4.44
C ARG A 6 -20.05 17.90 -5.59
N GLN A 7 -18.72 17.93 -5.73
CA GLN A 7 -18.06 18.66 -6.82
C GLN A 7 -18.40 18.09 -8.21
N ARG A 8 -18.85 16.84 -8.28
CA ARG A 8 -19.30 16.19 -9.51
C ARG A 8 -20.82 16.27 -9.71
N GLY A 9 -21.52 17.08 -8.92
CA GLY A 9 -22.96 17.31 -9.04
C GLY A 9 -23.82 16.26 -8.36
N PHE A 10 -23.24 15.38 -7.53
CA PHE A 10 -23.99 14.42 -6.74
C PHE A 10 -24.33 15.06 -5.39
N ASP A 11 -25.58 15.50 -5.21
CA ASP A 11 -26.04 16.15 -3.97
C ASP A 11 -26.98 15.24 -3.18
N ALA A 12 -26.38 14.26 -2.50
CA ALA A 12 -27.06 13.33 -1.59
C ALA A 12 -26.24 13.20 -0.28
N PRO A 13 -26.43 14.11 0.68
CA PRO A 13 -25.59 14.18 1.89
C PRO A 13 -25.53 12.89 2.70
N GLU A 14 -26.67 12.23 2.89
CA GLU A 14 -26.76 10.98 3.65
C GLU A 14 -25.98 9.85 2.98
N LEU A 15 -25.98 9.83 1.64
CA LEU A 15 -25.21 8.84 0.89
C LEU A 15 -23.71 9.11 0.96
N HIS A 16 -23.28 10.38 0.98
CA HIS A 16 -21.86 10.72 1.15
C HIS A 16 -21.31 10.23 2.48
N GLU A 17 -22.05 10.45 3.57
CA GLU A 17 -21.65 9.97 4.88
C GLU A 17 -21.58 8.43 4.91
N ALA A 18 -22.59 7.76 4.35
CA ALA A 18 -22.63 6.31 4.27
C ALA A 18 -21.46 5.73 3.45
N LEU A 19 -21.16 6.32 2.30
CA LEU A 19 -20.03 5.90 1.45
C LEU A 19 -18.69 6.16 2.11
N SER A 20 -18.50 7.34 2.71
CA SER A 20 -17.27 7.69 3.42
C SER A 20 -17.01 6.71 4.56
N ARG A 21 -18.02 6.42 5.39
CA ARG A 21 -17.91 5.42 6.47
C ARG A 21 -17.60 4.02 5.90
N PHE A 22 -18.34 3.59 4.88
CA PHE A 22 -18.15 2.29 4.26
C PHE A 22 -16.71 2.07 3.78
N TRP A 23 -16.16 3.05 3.05
CA TRP A 23 -14.81 2.96 2.51
C TRP A 23 -13.73 3.16 3.57
N PHE A 24 -13.90 4.10 4.51
CA PHE A 24 -12.86 4.34 5.52
C PHE A 24 -12.64 3.12 6.42
N GLU A 25 -13.70 2.38 6.73
CA GLU A 25 -13.63 1.12 7.48
C GLU A 25 -12.92 -0.01 6.72
N ARG A 26 -12.90 0.03 5.39
CA ARG A 26 -12.52 -1.13 4.55
C ARG A 26 -11.26 -0.91 3.72
N PHE A 27 -11.01 0.30 3.26
CA PHE A 27 -10.01 0.58 2.22
C PHE A 27 -8.57 0.35 2.69
N PHE A 28 -8.28 0.61 3.97
CA PHE A 28 -6.94 0.48 4.53
C PHE A 28 -6.76 -0.87 5.26
N ASP A 29 -6.92 -1.96 4.50
CA ASP A 29 -6.87 -3.33 4.99
C ASP A 29 -5.98 -4.23 4.11
N SER A 30 -5.31 -5.21 4.73
CA SER A 30 -4.45 -6.19 4.04
C SER A 30 -5.15 -6.96 2.92
N ASP A 31 -6.46 -7.19 3.01
CA ASP A 31 -7.22 -7.96 1.99
C ASP A 31 -7.15 -7.33 0.60
N TYR A 32 -6.95 -6.02 0.51
CA TYR A 32 -6.83 -5.33 -0.77
C TYR A 32 -5.41 -5.38 -1.36
N LEU A 33 -4.38 -5.70 -0.55
CA LEU A 33 -2.98 -5.65 -0.97
C LEU A 33 -2.62 -6.81 -1.90
N ARG A 34 -3.38 -7.91 -1.86
CA ARG A 34 -3.26 -9.00 -2.84
C ARG A 34 -3.55 -8.56 -4.29
N HIS A 35 -4.16 -7.40 -4.47
CA HIS A 35 -4.45 -6.80 -5.77
C HIS A 35 -3.40 -5.76 -6.19
N ASP A 36 -2.34 -5.56 -5.40
CA ASP A 36 -1.23 -4.71 -5.78
C ASP A 36 -0.62 -5.19 -7.10
N THR A 37 -0.13 -4.23 -7.89
CA THR A 37 0.70 -4.50 -9.06
C THR A 37 1.98 -3.71 -8.92
N ALA A 38 3.10 -4.34 -9.28
CA ALA A 38 4.37 -3.64 -9.31
C ALA A 38 4.36 -2.59 -10.43
N ALA A 39 4.94 -1.43 -10.16
CA ALA A 39 5.22 -0.47 -11.22
C ALA A 39 6.15 -1.13 -12.26
N PRO A 40 5.96 -0.89 -13.58
CA PRO A 40 6.79 -1.51 -14.61
C PRO A 40 8.29 -1.31 -14.37
N GLY A 41 9.04 -2.42 -14.35
CA GLY A 41 10.49 -2.42 -14.13
C GLY A 41 10.93 -2.26 -12.67
N ALA A 42 10.03 -1.99 -11.73
CA ALA A 42 10.39 -1.76 -10.32
C ALA A 42 11.07 -2.98 -9.69
N VAL A 43 10.53 -4.18 -9.91
CA VAL A 43 11.08 -5.43 -9.36
C VAL A 43 12.50 -5.66 -9.86
N ALA A 44 12.70 -5.62 -11.18
CA ALA A 44 14.00 -5.81 -11.81
C ALA A 44 15.03 -4.76 -11.35
N PHE A 45 14.61 -3.51 -11.18
CA PHE A 45 15.46 -2.45 -10.67
C PHE A 45 15.93 -2.74 -9.23
N VAL A 46 15.02 -3.11 -8.33
CA VAL A 46 15.39 -3.35 -6.92
C VAL A 46 16.25 -4.61 -6.79
N GLN A 47 15.94 -5.68 -7.53
CA GLN A 47 16.81 -6.85 -7.63
C GLN A 47 18.22 -6.48 -8.08
N ALA A 48 18.34 -5.68 -9.15
CA ALA A 48 19.61 -5.21 -9.67
C ALA A 48 20.41 -4.36 -8.65
N VAL A 49 19.73 -3.60 -7.78
CA VAL A 49 20.37 -2.85 -6.69
C VAL A 49 20.95 -3.81 -5.66
N VAL A 50 20.15 -4.76 -5.17
CA VAL A 50 20.56 -5.73 -4.16
C VAL A 50 21.69 -6.63 -4.68
N GLU A 51 21.59 -7.14 -5.91
CA GLU A 51 22.61 -8.00 -6.54
C GLU A 51 23.98 -7.32 -6.66
N ARG A 52 24.01 -5.97 -6.71
CA ARG A 52 25.24 -5.17 -6.75
C ARG A 52 25.74 -4.79 -5.36
N GLY A 53 25.17 -5.37 -4.30
CA GLY A 53 25.51 -5.09 -2.90
C GLY A 53 24.82 -3.84 -2.33
N GLY A 54 23.81 -3.30 -3.02
CA GLY A 54 22.98 -2.21 -2.52
C GLY A 54 21.99 -2.67 -1.46
N PHE A 55 21.44 -1.70 -0.71
CA PHE A 55 20.44 -1.95 0.32
C PHE A 55 19.10 -1.31 -0.05
N ALA A 56 18.03 -2.09 -0.08
CA ALA A 56 16.69 -1.62 -0.43
C ALA A 56 15.86 -1.28 0.83
N TYR A 57 15.47 -0.01 0.95
CA TYR A 57 14.63 0.46 2.05
C TYR A 57 13.20 0.73 1.53
N TYR A 58 12.28 -0.19 1.81
CA TYR A 58 10.87 -0.01 1.46
C TYR A 58 10.20 0.91 2.48
N LEU A 59 9.88 2.13 2.06
CA LEU A 59 9.16 3.10 2.88
C LEU A 59 7.72 3.24 2.38
N THR A 60 6.75 3.01 3.26
CA THR A 60 5.33 3.06 2.90
C THR A 60 4.50 3.83 3.93
N ALA A 61 3.44 4.46 3.46
CA ALA A 61 2.44 5.11 4.32
C ALA A 61 1.43 4.12 4.91
N ARG A 62 1.54 2.82 4.58
CA ARG A 62 0.69 1.74 5.11
C ARG A 62 0.88 1.55 6.60
N HIS A 63 -0.20 1.24 7.31
CA HIS A 63 -0.22 1.14 8.77
C HIS A 63 0.22 -0.24 9.27
N LEU A 64 1.03 -0.27 10.32
CA LEU A 64 1.69 -1.49 10.82
C LEU A 64 0.72 -2.54 11.41
N PRO A 65 -0.39 -2.20 12.11
CA PRO A 65 -1.30 -3.23 12.61
C PRO A 65 -2.11 -3.91 11.50
N GLU A 66 -2.75 -3.14 10.60
CA GLU A 66 -3.73 -3.70 9.66
C GLU A 66 -3.15 -4.09 8.30
N MET A 67 -2.03 -3.49 7.90
CA MET A 67 -1.49 -3.63 6.53
C MET A 67 -0.08 -4.24 6.50
N GLY A 68 0.50 -4.56 7.66
CA GLY A 68 1.86 -5.11 7.78
C GLY A 68 2.02 -6.42 7.03
N LEU A 69 1.20 -7.42 7.37
CA LEU A 69 1.26 -8.76 6.76
C LEU A 69 0.99 -8.69 5.26
N GLY A 70 -0.09 -8.04 4.82
CA GLY A 70 -0.41 -7.91 3.40
C GLY A 70 0.67 -7.16 2.62
N THR A 71 1.42 -6.23 3.24
CA THR A 71 2.53 -5.55 2.57
C THR A 71 3.71 -6.48 2.33
N VAL A 72 4.05 -7.30 3.33
CA VAL A 72 5.10 -8.31 3.20
C VAL A 72 4.72 -9.34 2.14
N GLU A 73 3.49 -9.85 2.17
CA GLU A 73 2.98 -10.80 1.18
C GLU A 73 2.99 -10.23 -0.23
N SER A 74 2.60 -8.96 -0.39
CA SER A 74 2.63 -8.24 -1.67
C SER A 74 4.06 -8.13 -2.22
N LEU A 75 5.04 -7.72 -1.39
CA LEU A 75 6.44 -7.65 -1.80
C LEU A 75 6.97 -9.01 -2.29
N ILE A 76 6.76 -10.07 -1.50
CA ILE A 76 7.22 -11.43 -1.83
C ILE A 76 6.53 -11.94 -3.10
N THR A 77 5.20 -11.80 -3.18
CA THR A 77 4.39 -12.30 -4.31
C THR A 77 4.75 -11.60 -5.62
N LEU A 78 5.03 -10.30 -5.57
CA LEU A 78 5.46 -9.52 -6.73
C LEU A 78 6.94 -9.75 -7.10
N GLY A 79 7.69 -10.51 -6.29
CA GLY A 79 9.09 -10.85 -6.56
C GLY A 79 10.10 -9.79 -6.15
N PHE A 80 9.69 -8.80 -5.33
CA PHE A 80 10.63 -7.89 -4.70
C PHE A 80 11.53 -8.67 -3.74
N PRO A 81 12.84 -8.35 -3.69
CA PRO A 81 13.73 -8.95 -2.71
C PRO A 81 13.26 -8.57 -1.29
N TYR A 82 13.11 -9.57 -0.42
CA TYR A 82 12.70 -9.42 0.96
C TYR A 82 13.24 -10.60 1.77
N LEU A 83 13.73 -10.37 2.99
CA LEU A 83 14.41 -11.37 3.86
C LEU A 83 15.75 -11.91 3.31
N ASP A 84 16.38 -11.18 2.40
CA ASP A 84 17.71 -11.47 1.84
C ASP A 84 18.88 -10.89 2.67
N GLY A 85 18.59 -10.16 3.75
CA GLY A 85 19.56 -9.46 4.58
C GLY A 85 19.99 -8.09 4.03
N CYS A 86 19.55 -7.72 2.82
CA CYS A 86 19.87 -6.47 2.14
C CYS A 86 18.63 -5.57 1.97
N THR A 87 17.54 -5.89 2.65
CA THR A 87 16.26 -5.20 2.56
C THR A 87 15.70 -4.88 3.95
N THR A 88 14.93 -3.80 4.04
CA THR A 88 14.08 -3.52 5.21
C THR A 88 12.78 -2.86 4.80
N LEU A 89 11.77 -2.98 5.66
CA LEU A 89 10.43 -2.42 5.45
C LEU A 89 10.03 -1.54 6.63
N GLN A 90 9.74 -0.28 6.33
CA GLN A 90 9.22 0.69 7.28
C GLN A 90 7.77 1.01 6.95
N LEU A 91 6.89 0.58 7.86
CA LEU A 91 5.48 0.94 7.86
C LEU A 91 5.23 2.15 8.76
N LYS A 92 4.09 2.82 8.54
CA LYS A 92 3.60 3.86 9.44
C LYS A 92 3.15 3.23 10.76
N PRO A 93 3.66 3.68 11.92
CA PRO A 93 3.43 3.01 13.20
C PRO A 93 1.97 3.10 13.70
N SER A 94 1.22 4.10 13.26
CA SER A 94 -0.19 4.30 13.64
C SER A 94 -1.02 4.81 12.46
N LYS A 95 -2.35 4.72 12.57
CA LYS A 95 -3.29 5.38 11.66
C LYS A 95 -3.13 6.90 11.67
#